data_AF-A0A834YIU6-F1
#
_entry.id   AF-A0A834YIU6-F1
#
_cell.length_a   1.000
_cell.length_b   1.000
_cell.length_c   1.000
_cell.angle_alpha   90.00
_cell.angle_beta   90.00
_cell.angle_gamma   90.00
#
_symmetry.space_group_name_H-M   'P 1'
#
loop_
_entity.id
_entity.type
_entity.pdbx_description
1 polymer ?
#
loop_
_entity_poly.entity_id
_entity_poly.type
_entity_poly.pdbx_seq_one_letter_code
_entity_poly.pdbx_strand_id
1 'polypeptide(L)'
;MTSFRERKKTKINLKSRLKKKVEESPPWVKNLLGFVEVPPTEVILRRLFLFAFMGAWSIMNSAEGGPAFQVALSLGACIYFLNDKTKSIARASILGFGALVIGWVCGSFLVPMIPSALLQPTWTLELLTSLVVYVFLFLACAFLK
;
A
#
# COMPACT_ATOMS: atom_id res chain seq x y z
N MET A 1 -36.65 -27.68 22.59
CA MET A 1 -35.51 -27.64 21.64
C MET A 1 -35.63 -26.54 20.57
N THR A 2 -36.18 -25.36 20.91
CA THR A 2 -36.41 -24.27 19.93
C THR A 2 -35.42 -23.11 20.06
N SER A 3 -34.84 -22.89 21.25
CA SER A 3 -33.92 -21.77 21.53
C SER A 3 -32.54 -21.90 20.84
N PHE A 4 -32.09 -23.12 20.48
CA PHE A 4 -30.80 -23.32 19.83
C PHE A 4 -30.80 -23.08 18.31
N ARG A 5 -31.97 -23.04 17.65
CA ARG A 5 -32.06 -22.74 16.20
C ARG A 5 -31.96 -21.25 15.90
N GLU A 6 -32.36 -20.40 16.84
CA GLU A 6 -32.32 -18.93 16.71
C GLU A 6 -30.88 -18.39 16.74
N ARG A 7 -29.98 -18.98 17.55
CA ARG A 7 -28.58 -18.52 17.62
C ARG A 7 -27.73 -18.85 16.39
N LYS A 8 -28.13 -19.82 15.56
CA LYS A 8 -27.41 -20.17 14.31
C LYS A 8 -27.75 -19.24 13.13
N LYS A 9 -28.78 -18.39 13.25
CA LYS A 9 -29.15 -17.39 12.22
C LYS A 9 -28.56 -16.01 12.46
N THR A 10 -27.70 -15.83 13.46
CA THR A 10 -26.78 -14.69 13.50
C THR A 10 -25.61 -14.94 12.55
N LYS A 11 -25.90 -15.21 11.26
CA LYS A 11 -24.92 -14.97 10.20
C LYS A 11 -24.73 -13.47 10.18
N ILE A 12 -23.72 -13.01 10.92
CA ILE A 12 -23.27 -11.64 11.00
C ILE A 12 -23.19 -11.13 9.57
N ASN A 13 -24.17 -10.31 9.21
CA ASN A 13 -24.33 -9.75 7.89
C ASN A 13 -23.38 -8.53 7.82
N LEU A 14 -22.10 -8.78 8.12
CA LEU A 14 -21.06 -7.76 8.21
C LEU A 14 -20.96 -7.01 6.89
N LYS A 15 -21.11 -7.76 5.78
CA LYS A 15 -21.10 -7.24 4.42
C LYS A 15 -22.22 -6.22 4.16
N SER A 16 -23.45 -6.46 4.63
CA SER A 16 -24.58 -5.53 4.43
C SER A 16 -24.53 -4.35 5.41
N ARG A 17 -24.01 -4.55 6.62
CA ARG A 17 -23.71 -3.45 7.57
C ARG A 17 -22.59 -2.53 7.06
N LEU A 18 -21.52 -3.10 6.49
CA LEU A 18 -20.46 -2.35 5.82
C LEU A 18 -20.99 -1.60 4.59
N LYS A 19 -21.83 -2.24 3.77
CA LYS A 19 -22.47 -1.58 2.62
C LYS A 19 -23.33 -0.38 3.04
N LYS A 20 -24.16 -0.54 4.09
CA LYS A 20 -24.92 0.57 4.68
C LYS A 20 -24.02 1.67 5.23
N LYS A 21 -22.95 1.30 5.94
CA LYS A 21 -22.03 2.29 6.51
C LYS A 21 -21.23 3.04 5.43
N VAL A 22 -20.96 2.40 4.29
CA VAL A 22 -20.36 3.03 3.10
C VAL A 22 -21.36 3.94 2.36
N GLU A 23 -22.64 3.56 2.29
CA GLU A 23 -23.71 4.43 1.76
C GLU A 23 -23.99 5.63 2.66
N GLU A 24 -23.86 5.49 3.97
CA GLU A 24 -23.94 6.58 4.97
C GLU A 24 -22.60 7.30 5.20
N SER A 25 -21.52 6.86 4.56
CA SER A 25 -20.21 7.48 4.75
C SER A 25 -20.19 8.91 4.17
N PRO A 26 -19.48 9.84 4.84
CA PRO A 26 -19.36 11.23 4.43
C PRO A 26 -18.93 11.39 2.95
N PRO A 27 -19.30 12.50 2.29
CA PRO A 27 -18.95 12.75 0.88
C PRO A 27 -17.44 12.65 0.60
N TRP A 28 -16.58 12.97 1.57
CA TRP A 28 -15.12 12.81 1.43
C TRP A 28 -14.69 11.34 1.31
N VAL A 29 -15.33 10.41 2.03
CA VAL A 29 -15.04 8.97 1.93
C VAL A 29 -15.50 8.42 0.60
N LYS A 30 -16.66 8.87 0.10
CA LYS A 30 -17.16 8.50 -1.23
C LYS A 30 -16.26 9.04 -2.35
N ASN A 31 -15.71 10.23 -2.19
CA ASN A 31 -14.72 10.78 -3.12
C ASN A 31 -13.40 9.99 -3.10
N LEU A 32 -12.92 9.59 -1.91
CA LEU A 32 -11.75 8.71 -1.78
C LEU A 32 -12.01 7.34 -2.38
N LEU A 33 -13.17 6.73 -2.16
CA LEU A 33 -13.58 5.47 -2.78
C LEU A 33 -13.78 5.60 -4.30
N GLY A 34 -14.19 6.77 -4.79
CA GLY A 34 -14.28 7.06 -6.23
C GLY A 34 -12.90 7.20 -6.89
N PHE A 35 -11.92 7.69 -6.13
CA PHE A 35 -10.51 7.77 -6.52
C PHE A 35 -9.78 6.41 -6.35
N VAL A 36 -10.35 5.51 -5.53
CA VAL A 36 -9.82 4.18 -5.22
C VAL A 36 -10.59 3.10 -6.00
N GLU A 37 -10.13 2.78 -7.21
CA GLU A 37 -10.70 1.68 -7.97
C GLU A 37 -9.97 0.38 -7.64
N VAL A 38 -10.63 -0.52 -6.88
CA VAL A 38 -10.07 -1.84 -6.51
C VAL A 38 -9.88 -2.67 -7.79
N PRO A 39 -8.64 -2.90 -8.25
CA PRO A 39 -8.37 -3.70 -9.44
C PRO A 39 -8.76 -5.17 -9.22
N PRO A 40 -8.77 -5.99 -10.28
CA PRO A 40 -8.81 -7.44 -10.13
C PRO A 40 -7.74 -7.91 -9.15
N THR A 41 -8.12 -8.77 -8.21
CA THR A 41 -7.24 -9.25 -7.12
C THR A 41 -5.92 -9.81 -7.64
N GLU A 42 -5.93 -10.50 -8.80
CA GLU A 42 -4.74 -11.02 -9.46
C GLU A 42 -3.70 -9.94 -9.78
N VAL A 43 -4.14 -8.77 -10.23
CA VAL A 43 -3.25 -7.66 -10.58
C VAL A 43 -2.63 -7.04 -9.32
N ILE A 44 -3.43 -6.92 -8.26
CA ILE A 44 -2.96 -6.44 -6.95
C ILE A 44 -1.92 -7.41 -6.40
N LEU A 45 -2.20 -8.71 -6.43
CA LEU A 45 -1.32 -9.75 -5.88
C LEU A 45 0.00 -9.81 -6.65
N ARG A 46 -0.03 -9.69 -7.98
CA ARG A 46 1.18 -9.62 -8.81
C ARG A 46 2.04 -8.38 -8.50
N ARG A 47 1.41 -7.22 -8.30
CA ARG A 47 2.09 -5.99 -7.89
C ARG A 47 2.67 -6.13 -6.49
N LEU A 48 1.88 -6.65 -5.54
CA LEU A 48 2.30 -6.91 -4.16
C LEU A 48 3.51 -7.83 -4.13
N PHE A 49 3.49 -8.90 -4.92
CA PHE A 49 4.61 -9.83 -5.01
C PHE A 49 5.89 -9.15 -5.50
N LEU A 50 5.78 -8.25 -6.49
CA LEU A 50 6.91 -7.50 -7.02
C LEU A 50 7.53 -6.56 -5.96
N PHE A 51 6.70 -5.78 -5.26
CA PHE A 51 7.19 -4.88 -4.21
C PHE A 51 7.65 -5.63 -2.95
N ALA A 52 6.99 -6.74 -2.59
CA ALA A 52 7.42 -7.59 -1.48
C ALA A 52 8.75 -8.28 -1.77
N PHE A 53 8.95 -8.76 -3.01
CA PHE A 53 10.22 -9.34 -3.43
C PHE A 53 11.34 -8.30 -3.44
N MET A 54 11.07 -7.09 -3.95
CA MET A 54 12.01 -5.96 -3.87
C MET A 54 12.36 -5.60 -2.42
N GLY A 55 11.38 -5.55 -1.51
CA GLY A 55 11.61 -5.27 -0.09
C GLY A 55 12.40 -6.37 0.61
N ALA A 56 12.09 -7.65 0.36
CA ALA A 56 12.84 -8.78 0.88
C ALA A 56 14.29 -8.79 0.36
N TRP A 57 14.47 -8.51 -0.93
CA TRP A 57 15.80 -8.36 -1.55
C TRP A 57 16.59 -7.21 -0.92
N SER A 58 15.91 -6.10 -0.63
CA SER A 58 16.49 -4.94 0.08
C SER A 58 17.03 -5.32 1.46
N ILE A 59 16.27 -6.11 2.22
CA ILE A 59 16.63 -6.57 3.56
C ILE A 59 17.80 -7.58 3.51
N MET A 60 17.81 -8.48 2.51
CA MET A 60 18.87 -9.48 2.37
C MET A 60 20.20 -8.87 1.91
N ASN A 61 20.15 -7.79 1.11
CA ASN A 61 21.34 -7.15 0.54
C ASN A 61 21.56 -5.72 1.09
N SER A 62 21.20 -5.49 2.36
CA SER A 62 21.31 -4.17 3.02
C SER A 62 22.75 -3.66 3.19
N ALA A 63 23.77 -4.43 2.77
CA ALA A 63 25.17 -4.21 3.11
C ALA A 63 26.02 -3.51 2.02
N GLU A 64 25.65 -3.53 0.73
CA GLU A 64 26.58 -3.15 -0.35
C GLU A 64 26.22 -1.89 -1.15
N GLY A 65 25.09 -1.24 -0.85
CA GLY A 65 24.73 0.03 -1.47
C GLY A 65 23.30 0.39 -1.10
N GLY A 66 23.06 1.65 -0.72
CA GLY A 66 21.75 2.09 -0.23
C GLY A 66 20.59 1.74 -1.19
N PRO A 67 19.36 1.59 -0.69
CA PRO A 67 18.20 1.07 -1.43
C PRO A 67 17.71 2.00 -2.57
N ALA A 68 18.40 3.09 -2.86
CA ALA A 68 18.00 4.11 -3.82
C ALA A 68 17.72 3.54 -5.22
N PHE A 69 18.55 2.64 -5.73
CA PHE A 69 18.34 2.01 -7.03
C PHE A 69 17.06 1.15 -7.06
N GLN A 70 16.82 0.41 -5.98
CA GLN A 70 15.61 -0.41 -5.83
C GLN A 70 14.37 0.47 -5.71
N VAL A 71 14.44 1.59 -4.99
CA VAL A 71 13.38 2.60 -4.93
C VAL A 71 13.09 3.18 -6.32
N ALA A 72 14.11 3.54 -7.09
CA ALA A 72 13.93 4.06 -8.45
C ALA A 72 13.26 3.03 -9.39
N LEU A 73 13.68 1.77 -9.36
CA LEU A 73 13.03 0.69 -10.09
C LEU A 73 11.57 0.50 -9.67
N SER A 74 11.31 0.52 -8.38
CA SER A 74 9.96 0.37 -7.83
C SER A 74 9.04 1.54 -8.22
N LEU A 75 9.58 2.77 -8.27
CA LEU A 75 8.88 3.95 -8.75
C LEU A 75 8.58 3.85 -10.25
N GLY A 76 9.58 3.46 -11.06
CA GLY A 76 9.40 3.26 -12.50
C GLY A 76 8.36 2.19 -12.82
N ALA A 77 8.43 1.05 -12.13
CA ALA A 77 7.40 0.01 -12.21
C ALA A 77 6.03 0.55 -11.80
N CYS A 78 5.98 1.39 -10.76
CA CYS A 78 4.71 1.94 -10.32
C CYS A 78 4.09 2.90 -11.34
N ILE A 79 4.89 3.83 -11.87
CA ILE A 79 4.47 4.76 -12.93
C ILE A 79 4.01 3.99 -14.16
N TYR A 80 4.71 2.91 -14.55
CA TYR A 80 4.29 2.05 -15.66
C TYR A 80 2.90 1.43 -15.41
N PHE A 81 2.68 0.88 -14.22
CA PHE A 81 1.38 0.29 -13.84
C PHE A 81 0.25 1.31 -13.71
N LEU A 82 0.53 2.54 -13.27
CA LEU A 82 -0.43 3.64 -13.29
C LEU A 82 -0.70 4.08 -14.74
N ASN A 83 0.32 4.17 -15.58
CA ASN A 83 0.13 4.59 -16.97
C ASN A 83 -0.77 3.61 -17.75
N ASP A 84 -0.66 2.31 -17.49
CA ASP A 84 -1.54 1.28 -18.05
C ASP A 84 -3.02 1.49 -17.65
N LYS A 85 -3.27 2.04 -16.45
CA LYS A 85 -4.61 2.34 -15.92
C LYS A 85 -5.16 3.68 -16.43
N THR A 86 -4.38 4.74 -16.29
CA THR A 86 -4.84 6.12 -16.52
C THR A 86 -4.67 6.56 -17.97
N LYS A 87 -3.97 5.76 -18.81
CA LYS A 87 -3.58 6.07 -20.20
C LYS A 87 -2.86 7.40 -20.39
N SER A 88 -2.31 7.97 -19.31
CA SER A 88 -1.61 9.25 -19.33
C SER A 88 -0.37 9.20 -18.46
N ILE A 89 0.80 9.29 -19.10
CA ILE A 89 2.11 9.23 -18.42
C ILE A 89 2.24 10.37 -17.42
N ALA A 90 1.74 11.57 -17.75
CA ALA A 90 1.84 12.75 -16.88
C ALA A 90 1.06 12.59 -15.56
N ARG A 91 -0.16 12.03 -15.59
CA ARG A 91 -0.89 11.79 -14.34
C ARG A 91 -0.28 10.63 -13.57
N ALA A 92 0.13 9.57 -14.26
CA ALA A 92 0.79 8.42 -13.65
C ALA A 92 2.09 8.82 -12.93
N SER A 93 2.89 9.71 -13.51
CA SER A 93 4.11 10.21 -12.90
C SER A 93 3.81 11.11 -11.69
N ILE A 94 2.86 12.05 -11.80
CA ILE A 94 2.47 12.91 -10.67
C ILE A 94 1.98 12.08 -9.48
N LEU A 95 1.14 11.07 -9.75
CA LEU A 95 0.62 10.18 -8.72
C LEU A 95 1.71 9.27 -8.13
N GLY A 96 2.62 8.75 -8.97
CA GLY A 96 3.78 7.96 -8.52
C GLY A 96 4.74 8.76 -7.64
N PHE A 97 5.10 9.98 -8.06
CA PHE A 97 5.92 10.89 -7.24
C PHE A 97 5.19 11.35 -5.99
N GLY A 98 3.88 11.63 -6.08
CA GLY A 98 3.05 11.95 -4.92
C GLY A 98 3.09 10.83 -3.88
N ALA A 99 2.95 9.57 -4.32
CA ALA A 99 3.05 8.40 -3.45
C ALA A 99 4.45 8.25 -2.82
N LEU A 100 5.52 8.52 -3.59
CA LEU A 100 6.88 8.52 -3.07
C LEU A 100 7.07 9.58 -1.98
N VAL A 101 6.64 10.83 -2.22
CA VAL A 101 6.76 11.92 -1.26
C VAL A 101 5.96 11.63 0.00
N ILE A 102 4.72 11.15 -0.14
CA ILE A 102 3.88 10.78 1.01
C ILE A 102 4.54 9.64 1.80
N GLY A 103 5.02 8.60 1.11
CA GLY A 103 5.72 7.49 1.75
C GLY A 103 7.01 7.90 2.44
N TRP A 104 7.76 8.83 1.84
CA TRP A 104 8.99 9.37 2.40
C TRP A 104 8.73 10.20 3.66
N VAL A 105 7.74 11.10 3.61
CA VAL A 105 7.32 11.91 4.77
C VAL A 105 6.82 10.99 5.88
N CYS A 106 5.95 10.02 5.54
CA CYS A 106 5.44 9.06 6.51
C CYS A 106 6.55 8.19 7.12
N GLY A 107 7.51 7.74 6.30
CA GLY A 107 8.71 7.05 6.77
C GLY A 107 9.55 7.91 7.70
N SER A 108 9.73 9.19 7.39
CA SER A 108 10.48 10.14 8.23
C SER A 108 9.83 10.33 9.61
N PHE A 109 8.51 10.17 9.72
CA PHE A 109 7.82 10.19 11.01
C PHE A 109 7.79 8.82 11.71
N LEU A 110 7.59 7.73 10.98
CA LEU A 110 7.49 6.38 11.56
C LEU A 110 8.84 5.84 12.01
N VAL A 111 9.91 6.02 11.23
CA VAL A 111 11.21 5.40 11.50
C VAL A 111 11.81 5.87 12.82
N PRO A 112 11.78 7.17 13.18
CA PRO A 112 12.26 7.64 14.48
C PRO A 112 11.39 7.19 15.67
N MET A 113 10.13 6.79 15.43
CA MET A 113 9.25 6.27 16.48
C MET A 113 9.54 4.81 16.84
N ILE A 114 10.33 4.10 16.03
CA ILE A 114 10.72 2.72 16.32
C ILE A 114 11.86 2.74 17.34
N PRO A 115 11.68 2.15 18.53
CA PRO A 115 12.76 2.10 19.52
C PRO A 115 13.92 1.28 18.96
N SER A 116 15.13 1.85 19.06
CA SER A 116 16.38 1.25 18.58
C SER A 116 16.70 -0.12 19.19
N ALA A 117 16.04 -0.49 20.29
CA ALA A 117 16.11 -1.82 20.90
C ALA A 117 15.46 -2.94 20.04
N LEU A 118 14.54 -2.61 19.14
CA LEU A 118 13.92 -3.56 18.21
C LEU A 118 14.62 -3.60 16.83
N LEU A 119 15.52 -2.67 16.56
CA LEU A 119 16.24 -2.58 15.29
C LEU A 119 17.48 -3.46 15.32
N GLN A 120 17.59 -4.36 14.35
CA GLN A 120 18.83 -5.10 14.15
C GLN A 120 19.92 -4.15 13.65
N PRO A 121 21.20 -4.33 14.06
CA PRO A 121 22.31 -3.44 13.67
C PRO A 121 22.52 -3.30 12.15
N THR A 122 22.00 -4.25 11.37
CA THR A 122 22.07 -4.28 9.90
C THR A 122 21.01 -3.42 9.22
N TRP A 123 20.00 -2.93 9.95
CA TRP A 123 18.88 -2.17 9.39
C TRP A 123 19.19 -0.68 9.45
N THR A 124 19.60 -0.12 8.31
CA THR A 124 19.85 1.32 8.19
C THR A 124 18.52 2.10 8.21
N LEU A 125 18.57 3.36 8.65
CA LEU A 125 17.40 4.26 8.60
C LEU A 125 16.86 4.38 7.17
N GLU A 126 17.75 4.42 6.19
CA GLU A 126 17.43 4.45 4.75
C GLU A 126 16.67 3.20 4.27
N LEU A 127 17.01 2.03 4.83
CA LEU A 127 16.31 0.78 4.52
C LEU A 127 14.86 0.85 5.02
N LEU A 128 14.65 1.27 6.26
CA LEU A 128 13.32 1.37 6.86
C LEU A 128 12.44 2.40 6.15
N THR A 129 12.99 3.55 5.79
CA THR A 129 12.24 4.55 5.01
C THR A 129 11.90 4.01 3.62
N SER A 130 12.83 3.30 2.95
CA SER A 130 12.55 2.67 1.65
C SER A 130 11.46 1.60 1.71
N LEU A 131 11.39 0.81 2.79
CA LEU A 131 10.32 -0.16 3.05
C LEU A 131 8.95 0.52 3.16
N VAL A 132 8.87 1.63 3.89
CA VAL A 132 7.64 2.43 3.99
C VAL A 132 7.26 2.97 2.61
N VAL A 133 8.23 3.49 1.85
CA VAL A 133 8.01 3.96 0.48
C VAL A 133 7.49 2.85 -0.44
N TYR A 134 7.99 1.61 -0.35
CA TYR A 134 7.46 0.48 -1.13
C TYR A 134 6.00 0.18 -0.81
N VAL A 135 5.60 0.27 0.46
CA VAL A 135 4.21 0.09 0.87
C VAL A 135 3.33 1.19 0.26
N PHE A 136 3.74 2.45 0.34
CA PHE A 136 2.98 3.56 -0.23
C PHE A 136 2.92 3.52 -1.76
N LEU A 137 4.01 3.17 -2.43
CA LEU A 137 4.02 2.95 -3.88
C LEU A 137 3.11 1.78 -4.27
N PHE A 138 3.14 0.69 -3.52
CA PHE A 138 2.21 -0.42 -3.73
C PHE A 138 0.75 0.02 -3.56
N LEU A 139 0.42 0.74 -2.49
CA LEU A 139 -0.93 1.25 -2.25
C LEU A 139 -1.37 2.19 -3.38
N ALA A 140 -0.48 3.07 -3.83
CA ALA A 140 -0.79 3.96 -4.93
C ALA A 140 -1.05 3.19 -6.23
N CYS A 141 -0.17 2.24 -6.54
CA CYS A 141 -0.35 1.36 -7.68
C CYS A 141 -1.58 0.44 -7.59
N ALA A 142 -1.94 0.00 -6.40
CA ALA A 142 -3.05 -0.92 -6.19
C ALA A 142 -4.39 -0.18 -6.19
N PHE A 143 -4.45 1.05 -5.70
CA PHE A 143 -5.71 1.70 -5.41
C PHE A 143 -5.95 2.97 -6.24
N LEU A 144 -4.93 3.72 -6.64
CA LEU A 144 -5.15 4.95 -7.40
C LEU A 144 -5.56 4.67 -8.85
N LYS A 145 -6.41 5.56 -9.37
CA LYS A 145 -7.04 5.53 -10.69
C LYS A 145 -6.29 6.43 -11.69
#